data_AF-A0A810AT37-F1
#
_entry.id   AF-A0A810AT37-F1
#
_cell.length_a   1.000
_cell.length_b   1.000
_cell.length_c   1.000
_cell.angle_alpha   90.00
_cell.angle_beta   90.00
_cell.angle_gamma   90.00
#
_symmetry.space_group_name_H-M   'P 1'
#
loop_
_entity.id
_entity.type
_entity.pdbx_description
1 polymer ?
#
loop_
_entity_poly.entity_id
_entity_poly.type
_entity_poly.pdbx_seq_one_letter_code
_entity_poly.pdbx_strand_id
1 'polypeptide(L)'
;MIDHSTLITYILIVLGFVFIPGPATLLTMARAASSGAKVGIATGAGIAAGDVIHTSMAIVGLSAIIATSALLFSIVKYAGAAFLIYLGIRAMLDKAPIELNGGAPTISAGRAFREAVLTEVLNPKTALFFLAFLPQFVRPEHGATALQLAVLGIVFVLLGLLSTVVFAVGAGRLGNFLRCHPAVVKWQGKVVGTIYCAVGVRLALHER
;
A
#
# COMPACT_ATOMS: atom_id res chain seq x y z
N MET A 1 -0.04 24.54 0.89
CA MET A 1 0.15 23.44 -0.09
C MET A 1 1.10 22.41 0.52
N ILE A 2 1.11 21.16 0.05
CA ILE A 2 2.03 20.13 0.60
C ILE A 2 3.47 20.55 0.30
N ASP A 3 4.32 20.57 1.32
CA ASP A 3 5.74 20.90 1.16
C ASP A 3 6.49 19.83 0.34
N HIS A 4 7.46 20.25 -0.47
CA HIS A 4 8.22 19.35 -1.36
C HIS A 4 8.96 18.25 -0.60
N SER A 5 9.57 18.57 0.56
CA SER A 5 10.26 17.58 1.39
C SER A 5 9.30 16.53 1.95
N THR A 6 8.09 16.94 2.28
CA THR A 6 7.02 16.04 2.77
C THR A 6 6.57 15.13 1.65
N LEU A 7 6.36 15.66 0.44
CA LEU A 7 5.96 14.88 -0.72
C LEU A 7 7.02 13.85 -1.14
N ILE A 8 8.30 14.24 -1.15
CA ILE A 8 9.41 13.32 -1.45
C ILE A 8 9.46 12.20 -0.40
N THR A 9 9.37 12.55 0.88
CA THR A 9 9.36 11.57 1.97
C THR A 9 8.19 10.59 1.82
N TYR A 10 7.01 11.11 1.50
CA TYR A 10 5.81 10.30 1.25
C TYR A 10 6.03 9.33 0.08
N ILE A 11 6.52 9.81 -1.06
CA ILE A 11 6.79 8.99 -2.25
C ILE A 11 7.76 7.86 -1.93
N LEU A 12 8.86 8.13 -1.23
CA LEU A 12 9.85 7.10 -0.86
C LEU A 12 9.23 6.01 0.02
N ILE A 13 8.39 6.39 0.98
CA ILE A 13 7.73 5.41 1.85
C ILE A 13 6.67 4.62 1.07
N VAL A 14 5.89 5.28 0.21
CA VAL A 14 4.90 4.61 -0.65
C VAL A 14 5.58 3.63 -1.59
N LEU A 15 6.72 3.99 -2.21
CA LEU A 15 7.51 3.07 -3.03
C LEU A 15 7.91 1.82 -2.23
N GLY A 16 8.46 2.00 -1.02
CA GLY A 16 8.72 0.87 -0.14
C GLY A 16 7.47 0.03 0.13
N PHE A 17 6.33 0.71 0.35
CA PHE A 17 5.07 0.06 0.68
C PHE A 17 4.47 -0.77 -0.44
N VAL A 18 4.44 -0.25 -1.66
CA VAL A 18 3.80 -0.90 -2.81
C VAL A 18 4.66 -2.02 -3.40
N PHE A 19 5.97 -2.03 -3.13
CA PHE A 19 6.87 -3.10 -3.56
C PHE A 19 7.04 -4.22 -2.52
N ILE A 20 6.58 -4.06 -1.28
CA ILE A 20 6.43 -5.22 -0.38
C ILE A 20 5.24 -6.05 -0.88
N PRO A 21 5.44 -7.35 -1.19
CA PRO A 21 4.35 -8.21 -1.59
C PRO A 21 3.29 -8.34 -0.49
N GLY A 22 2.12 -7.73 -0.72
CA GLY A 22 0.90 -7.94 0.08
C GLY A 22 -0.12 -8.78 -0.67
N PRO A 23 -1.35 -8.96 -0.13
CA PRO A 23 -2.41 -9.71 -0.80
C PRO A 23 -2.69 -9.24 -2.23
N ALA A 24 -2.74 -7.93 -2.45
CA ALA A 24 -2.95 -7.30 -3.75
C ALA A 24 -1.85 -7.65 -4.76
N THR A 25 -0.59 -7.42 -4.38
CA THR A 25 0.58 -7.72 -5.20
C THR A 25 0.67 -9.22 -5.53
N LEU A 26 0.43 -10.08 -4.54
CA LEU A 26 0.44 -11.53 -4.71
C LEU A 26 -0.68 -11.99 -5.65
N LEU A 27 -1.87 -11.39 -5.54
CA LEU A 27 -2.97 -11.63 -6.47
C LEU A 27 -2.57 -11.25 -7.91
N THR A 28 -1.97 -10.07 -8.11
CA THR A 28 -1.47 -9.63 -9.42
C THR A 28 -0.44 -10.61 -9.99
N MET A 29 0.54 -11.02 -9.18
CA MET A 29 1.56 -11.98 -9.60
C MET A 29 0.96 -13.35 -9.94
N ALA A 30 0.02 -13.85 -9.13
CA ALA A 30 -0.65 -15.12 -9.37
C ALA A 30 -1.51 -15.09 -10.65
N ARG A 31 -2.27 -14.02 -10.87
CA ARG A 31 -3.08 -13.84 -12.09
C ARG A 31 -2.24 -13.63 -13.34
N ALA A 32 -1.13 -12.91 -13.23
CA ALA A 32 -0.17 -12.77 -14.32
C ALA A 32 0.51 -14.10 -14.67
N ALA A 33 0.86 -14.90 -13.66
CA ALA A 33 1.48 -16.21 -13.86
C ALA A 33 0.52 -17.22 -14.47
N SER A 34 -0.75 -17.25 -14.05
CA SER A 34 -1.72 -18.24 -14.56
C SER A 34 -2.41 -17.84 -15.86
N SER A 35 -2.70 -16.54 -16.04
CA SER A 35 -3.57 -16.03 -17.13
C SER A 35 -2.87 -15.00 -18.02
N GLY A 36 -1.56 -14.79 -17.84
CA GLY A 36 -0.73 -13.89 -18.64
C GLY A 36 -0.73 -12.43 -18.18
N ALA A 37 0.26 -11.67 -18.65
CA ALA A 37 0.51 -10.30 -18.21
C ALA A 37 -0.70 -9.36 -18.40
N LYS A 38 -1.48 -9.53 -19.47
CA LYS A 38 -2.70 -8.73 -19.72
C LYS A 38 -3.73 -8.87 -18.58
N VAL A 39 -3.91 -10.08 -18.06
CA VAL A 39 -4.83 -10.34 -16.94
C VAL A 39 -4.23 -9.80 -15.65
N GLY A 40 -2.91 -9.93 -15.44
CA GLY A 40 -2.21 -9.28 -14.33
C GLY A 40 -2.36 -7.76 -14.30
N ILE A 41 -2.23 -7.08 -15.46
CA ILE A 41 -2.43 -5.64 -15.58
C ILE A 41 -3.88 -5.27 -15.26
N ALA A 42 -4.86 -6.07 -15.73
CA ALA A 42 -6.26 -5.86 -15.38
C ALA A 42 -6.53 -6.03 -13.88
N THR A 43 -5.87 -6.99 -13.21
CA THR A 43 -5.86 -7.12 -11.75
C THR A 43 -5.29 -5.87 -11.09
N GLY A 44 -4.14 -5.37 -11.57
CA GLY A 44 -3.53 -4.12 -11.07
C GLY A 44 -4.43 -2.89 -11.22
N ALA A 45 -5.12 -2.77 -12.35
CA ALA A 45 -6.11 -1.71 -12.56
C ALA A 45 -7.31 -1.83 -11.60
N GLY A 46 -7.73 -3.06 -11.26
CA GLY A 46 -8.77 -3.29 -10.27
C GLY A 46 -8.33 -2.90 -8.85
N ILE A 47 -7.09 -3.21 -8.48
CA ILE A 47 -6.47 -2.74 -7.23
C ILE A 47 -6.45 -1.20 -7.20
N ALA A 48 -5.97 -0.55 -8.25
CA ALA A 48 -5.96 0.91 -8.33
C ALA A 48 -7.35 1.53 -8.18
N ALA A 49 -8.40 0.91 -8.71
CA ALA A 49 -9.78 1.35 -8.49
C ALA A 49 -10.23 1.17 -7.03
N GLY A 50 -9.81 0.10 -6.35
CA GLY A 50 -9.98 -0.06 -4.90
C GLY A 50 -9.24 1.01 -4.09
N ASP A 51 -8.03 1.37 -4.48
CA ASP A 51 -7.24 2.44 -3.85
C ASP A 51 -7.91 3.82 -3.99
N VAL A 52 -8.59 4.07 -5.12
CA VAL A 52 -9.43 5.28 -5.30
C VAL A 52 -10.61 5.30 -4.33
N ILE A 53 -11.20 4.13 -4.04
CA ILE A 53 -12.27 4.03 -3.03
C ILE A 53 -11.70 4.32 -1.63
N HIS A 54 -10.57 3.74 -1.24
CA HIS A 54 -9.88 4.07 0.02
C HIS A 54 -9.52 5.55 0.12
N THR A 55 -9.05 6.15 -0.97
CA THR A 55 -8.78 7.59 -1.06
C THR A 55 -10.03 8.40 -0.79
N SER A 56 -11.14 8.05 -1.43
CA SER A 56 -12.43 8.73 -1.26
C SER A 56 -12.94 8.62 0.18
N MET A 57 -12.85 7.42 0.77
CA MET A 57 -13.20 7.18 2.17
C MET A 57 -12.32 7.99 3.13
N ALA A 58 -11.01 8.08 2.86
CA ALA A 58 -10.11 8.91 3.64
C ALA A 58 -10.45 10.40 3.52
N ILE A 59 -10.73 10.91 2.31
CA ILE A 59 -11.13 12.31 2.13
C ILE A 59 -12.39 12.63 2.96
N VAL A 60 -13.42 11.79 2.91
CA VAL A 60 -14.67 12.04 3.64
C VAL A 60 -14.50 11.83 5.15
N GLY A 61 -14.01 10.65 5.55
CA GLY A 61 -13.96 10.25 6.96
C GLY A 61 -12.86 10.97 7.74
N LEU A 62 -11.65 11.04 7.19
CA LEU A 62 -10.51 11.57 7.91
C LEU A 62 -10.55 13.10 8.00
N SER A 63 -11.05 13.80 6.97
CA SER A 63 -11.29 15.25 7.06
C SER A 63 -12.25 15.58 8.20
N ALA A 64 -13.33 14.80 8.35
CA ALA A 64 -14.27 14.97 9.44
C ALA A 64 -13.63 14.70 10.81
N ILE A 65 -12.88 13.60 10.95
CA ILE A 65 -12.17 13.26 12.21
C ILE A 65 -11.18 14.37 12.61
N ILE A 66 -10.37 14.84 11.65
CA ILE A 66 -9.38 15.90 11.89
C ILE A 66 -10.05 17.20 12.33
N ALA A 67 -11.18 17.56 11.71
CA ALA A 67 -11.88 18.82 11.99
C ALA A 67 -12.68 18.81 13.31
N THR A 68 -13.09 17.63 13.80
CA THR A 68 -14.11 17.55 14.87
C THR A 68 -13.61 17.04 16.21
N SER A 69 -12.57 16.18 16.28
CA SER A 69 -12.16 15.58 17.55
C SER A 69 -10.67 15.28 17.65
N ALA A 70 -10.02 15.99 18.59
CA ALA A 70 -8.62 15.75 18.95
C ALA A 70 -8.39 14.35 19.54
N LEU A 71 -9.35 13.86 20.33
CA LEU A 71 -9.30 12.52 20.91
C LEU A 71 -9.38 11.45 19.81
N LEU A 72 -10.36 11.56 18.90
CA LEU A 72 -10.56 10.57 17.84
C LEU A 72 -9.37 10.52 16.89
N PHE A 73 -8.83 11.68 16.54
CA PHE A 73 -7.57 11.74 15.81
C PHE A 73 -6.42 11.07 16.55
N SER A 74 -6.29 11.28 17.87
CA SER A 74 -5.22 10.67 18.66
C SER A 74 -5.36 9.13 18.72
N ILE A 75 -6.59 8.62 18.84
CA ILE A 75 -6.87 7.17 18.77
C ILE A 75 -6.40 6.62 17.41
N VAL A 76 -6.80 7.26 16.31
CA VAL A 76 -6.38 6.87 14.96
C VAL A 76 -4.86 6.95 14.81
N LYS A 77 -4.22 8.00 15.34
CA LYS A 77 -2.76 8.21 15.35
C LYS A 77 -2.04 7.03 16.01
N TYR A 78 -2.41 6.68 17.23
CA TYR A 78 -1.74 5.63 17.99
C TYR A 78 -2.05 4.22 17.46
N ALA A 79 -3.29 3.95 17.05
CA ALA A 79 -3.64 2.71 16.36
C ALA A 79 -2.81 2.54 15.09
N GLY A 80 -2.63 3.65 14.37
CA GLY A 80 -1.81 3.69 13.18
C GLY A 80 -0.32 3.46 13.42
N ALA A 81 0.25 4.08 14.45
CA ALA A 81 1.62 3.85 14.87
C ALA A 81 1.87 2.37 15.21
N ALA A 82 0.99 1.79 16.03
CA ALA A 82 1.06 0.39 16.41
C ALA A 82 0.99 -0.54 15.19
N PHE A 83 0.11 -0.22 14.23
CA PHE A 83 -0.02 -1.01 13.01
C PHE A 83 1.20 -0.91 12.08
N LEU A 84 1.80 0.27 11.92
CA LEU A 84 3.04 0.44 11.16
C LEU A 84 4.19 -0.34 11.79
N ILE A 85 4.32 -0.30 13.12
CA ILE A 85 5.31 -1.10 13.84
C ILE A 85 5.04 -2.60 13.63
N TYR A 86 3.78 -3.03 13.74
CA TYR A 86 3.39 -4.42 13.48
C TYR A 86 3.75 -4.86 12.05
N LEU A 87 3.40 -4.07 11.02
CA LEU A 87 3.77 -4.31 9.63
C LEU A 87 5.28 -4.34 9.46
N GLY A 88 5.99 -3.45 10.15
CA GLY A 88 7.43 -3.35 10.10
C GLY A 88 8.09 -4.62 10.63
N ILE A 89 7.71 -5.03 11.83
CA ILE A 89 8.15 -6.28 12.48
C ILE A 89 7.81 -7.47 11.59
N ARG A 90 6.58 -7.55 11.07
CA ARG A 90 6.16 -8.65 10.20
C ARG A 90 7.02 -8.72 8.93
N ALA A 91 7.29 -7.59 8.28
CA ALA A 91 8.16 -7.54 7.10
C ALA A 91 9.60 -8.00 7.41
N MET A 92 10.11 -7.77 8.63
CA MET A 92 11.42 -8.26 9.06
C MET A 92 11.43 -9.76 9.40
N LEU A 93 10.29 -10.29 9.85
CA LEU A 93 10.15 -11.67 10.32
C LEU A 93 9.64 -12.64 9.25
N ASP A 94 8.96 -12.15 8.21
CA ASP A 94 8.41 -13.00 7.16
C ASP A 94 9.54 -13.73 6.42
N LYS A 95 9.49 -15.07 6.47
CA LYS A 95 10.43 -15.99 5.81
C LYS A 95 9.78 -16.71 4.63
N ALA A 96 8.53 -16.35 4.28
CA ALA A 96 7.71 -17.13 3.37
C ALA A 96 8.37 -17.23 1.98
N PRO A 97 8.58 -18.45 1.45
CA PRO A 97 8.77 -18.62 0.02
C PRO A 97 7.54 -18.04 -0.69
N ILE A 98 7.74 -17.16 -1.66
CA ILE A 98 6.64 -16.71 -2.52
C ILE A 98 6.27 -17.91 -3.40
N GLU A 99 5.35 -18.75 -2.95
CA GLU A 99 4.78 -19.82 -3.75
C GLU A 99 3.76 -19.24 -4.72
N LEU A 100 4.24 -18.85 -5.90
CA LEU A 100 3.38 -18.57 -7.04
C LEU A 100 2.91 -19.91 -7.63
N ASN A 101 1.90 -20.51 -7.01
CA ASN A 101 1.30 -21.73 -7.56
C ASN A 101 0.58 -21.39 -8.88
N GLY A 102 1.20 -21.80 -10.00
CA GLY A 102 0.66 -21.64 -11.35
C GLY A 102 -0.60 -22.47 -11.66
N GLY A 103 -1.22 -23.09 -10.65
CA GLY A 103 -2.42 -23.93 -10.79
C GLY A 103 -3.75 -23.18 -10.64
N ALA A 104 -3.75 -21.86 -10.49
CA ALA A 104 -4.98 -21.09 -10.43
C ALA A 104 -5.71 -21.12 -11.79
N PRO A 105 -7.04 -21.35 -11.83
CA PRO A 105 -7.77 -21.41 -13.09
C PRO A 105 -7.61 -20.11 -13.88
N THR A 106 -7.47 -20.25 -15.20
CA THR A 106 -7.39 -19.12 -16.13
C THR A 106 -8.69 -18.33 -16.09
N ILE A 107 -8.60 -17.00 -15.98
CA ILE A 107 -9.78 -16.13 -15.96
C ILE A 107 -9.65 -14.98 -16.96
N SER A 108 -10.79 -14.38 -17.32
CA SER A 108 -10.81 -13.20 -18.18
C SER A 108 -10.33 -11.94 -17.44
N ALA A 109 -9.80 -10.97 -18.20
CA ALA A 109 -9.34 -9.69 -17.65
C ALA A 109 -10.44 -8.93 -16.88
N GLY A 110 -11.68 -8.94 -17.39
CA GLY A 110 -12.81 -8.29 -16.72
C GLY A 110 -13.18 -8.93 -15.38
N ARG A 111 -13.11 -10.27 -15.28
CA ARG A 111 -13.30 -10.97 -14.00
C ARG A 111 -12.17 -10.66 -13.03
N ALA A 112 -10.93 -10.67 -13.52
CA ALA A 112 -9.75 -10.37 -12.72
C ALA A 112 -9.78 -8.96 -12.14
N PHE A 113 -10.19 -7.96 -12.94
CA PHE A 113 -10.41 -6.59 -12.49
C PHE A 113 -11.43 -6.53 -11.35
N ARG A 114 -12.62 -7.11 -11.52
CA ARG A 114 -13.69 -7.08 -10.51
C ARG A 114 -13.31 -7.74 -9.19
N GLU A 115 -12.68 -8.92 -9.26
CA GLU A 115 -12.18 -9.62 -8.06
C GLU A 115 -11.10 -8.80 -7.35
N ALA A 116 -10.24 -8.11 -8.11
CA ALA A 116 -9.17 -7.28 -7.58
C ALA A 116 -9.69 -6.02 -6.89
N VAL A 117 -10.73 -5.36 -7.42
CA VAL A 117 -11.40 -4.23 -6.75
C VAL A 117 -11.89 -4.67 -5.37
N LEU A 118 -12.62 -5.77 -5.29
CA LEU A 118 -13.15 -6.25 -4.01
C LEU A 118 -12.03 -6.67 -3.05
N THR A 119 -11.00 -7.34 -3.57
CA THR A 119 -9.83 -7.74 -2.78
C THR A 119 -9.14 -6.52 -2.18
N GLU A 120 -8.99 -5.44 -2.95
CA GLU A 120 -8.33 -4.23 -2.48
C GLU A 120 -9.18 -3.42 -1.50
N VAL A 121 -10.48 -3.30 -1.75
CA VAL A 121 -11.40 -2.66 -0.79
C VAL A 121 -11.35 -3.36 0.57
N LEU A 122 -11.22 -4.69 0.56
CA LEU A 122 -11.11 -5.51 1.78
C LEU A 122 -9.67 -5.66 2.29
N ASN A 123 -8.69 -5.02 1.66
CA ASN A 123 -7.27 -5.19 2.00
C ASN A 123 -6.92 -4.42 3.29
N PRO A 124 -6.67 -5.11 4.42
CA PRO A 124 -6.38 -4.45 5.68
C PRO A 124 -5.05 -3.70 5.65
N LYS A 125 -4.07 -4.12 4.81
CA LYS A 125 -2.78 -3.43 4.68
C LYS A 125 -2.99 -2.02 4.14
N THR A 126 -3.83 -1.87 3.12
CA THR A 126 -4.10 -0.57 2.48
C THR A 126 -5.08 0.25 3.31
N ALA A 127 -6.18 -0.33 3.77
CA ALA A 127 -7.15 0.37 4.61
C ALA A 127 -6.47 1.02 5.83
N LEU A 128 -5.60 0.27 6.50
CA LEU A 128 -4.88 0.77 7.66
C LEU A 128 -3.77 1.75 7.26
N PHE A 129 -3.12 1.63 6.09
CA PHE A 129 -2.22 2.68 5.60
C PHE A 129 -2.96 4.02 5.41
N PHE A 130 -4.13 4.01 4.75
CA PHE A 130 -4.93 5.21 4.56
C PHE A 130 -5.42 5.81 5.88
N LEU A 131 -5.81 4.96 6.84
CA LEU A 131 -6.31 5.40 8.14
C LEU A 131 -5.18 5.95 9.05
N ALA A 132 -4.05 5.24 9.11
CA ALA A 132 -2.96 5.49 10.05
C ALA A 132 -1.95 6.52 9.56
N PHE A 133 -1.55 6.36 8.31
CA PHE A 133 -0.30 6.87 7.78
C PHE A 133 -0.52 8.07 6.87
N LEU A 134 -1.53 8.00 5.98
CA LEU A 134 -1.90 9.12 5.11
C LEU A 134 -2.13 10.45 5.87
N PRO A 135 -2.88 10.49 7.00
CA PRO A 135 -3.09 11.73 7.77
C PRO A 135 -1.79 12.43 8.21
N GLN A 136 -0.69 11.68 8.35
CA GLN A 136 0.56 12.21 8.90
C GLN A 136 1.28 13.18 7.97
N PHE A 137 0.94 13.13 6.69
CA PHE A 137 1.48 14.00 5.65
C PHE A 137 0.57 15.19 5.38
N VAL A 138 -0.55 15.29 6.09
CA VAL A 138 -1.48 16.40 6.01
C VAL A 138 -1.15 17.42 7.10
N ARG A 139 -1.21 18.69 6.73
CA ARG A 139 -1.04 19.82 7.63
C ARG A 139 -2.23 20.78 7.44
N PRO A 140 -3.24 20.76 8.32
CA PRO A 140 -4.46 21.56 8.17
C PRO A 140 -4.19 23.07 7.98
N GLU A 141 -3.13 23.58 8.59
CA GLU A 141 -2.64 24.96 8.51
C GLU A 141 -2.13 25.35 7.12
N HIS A 142 -1.80 24.38 6.26
CA HIS A 142 -1.29 24.61 4.90
C HIS A 142 -2.38 24.53 3.82
N GLY A 143 -3.66 24.62 4.18
CA GLY A 143 -4.79 24.66 3.25
C GLY A 143 -5.74 23.47 3.38
N ALA A 144 -6.67 23.32 2.44
CA ALA A 144 -7.77 22.35 2.55
C ALA A 144 -7.29 20.90 2.73
N THR A 145 -7.61 20.30 3.88
CA THR A 145 -7.31 18.90 4.24
C THR A 145 -7.76 17.91 3.17
N ALA A 146 -8.98 18.08 2.64
CA ALA A 146 -9.52 17.23 1.59
C ALA A 146 -8.66 17.24 0.31
N LEU A 147 -8.14 18.41 -0.09
CA LEU A 147 -7.29 18.54 -1.26
C LEU A 147 -5.92 17.88 -1.04
N GLN A 148 -5.34 18.05 0.14
CA GLN A 148 -4.07 17.37 0.49
C GLN A 148 -4.24 15.85 0.47
N LEU A 149 -5.32 15.33 1.06
CA LEU A 149 -5.64 13.90 1.03
C LEU A 149 -5.88 13.39 -0.39
N ALA A 150 -6.56 14.16 -1.25
CA ALA A 150 -6.77 13.80 -2.64
C ALA A 150 -5.44 13.68 -3.41
N VAL A 151 -4.54 14.65 -3.26
CA VAL A 151 -3.22 14.62 -3.91
C VAL A 151 -2.40 13.42 -3.44
N LEU A 152 -2.31 13.20 -2.12
CA LEU A 152 -1.56 12.06 -1.57
C LEU A 152 -2.16 10.72 -2.00
N GLY A 153 -3.49 10.60 -2.00
CA GLY A 153 -4.20 9.40 -2.46
C GLY A 153 -3.98 9.13 -3.94
N ILE A 154 -4.02 10.14 -4.81
CA ILE A 154 -3.71 9.99 -6.24
C ILE A 154 -2.26 9.53 -6.43
N VAL A 155 -1.30 10.11 -5.71
CA VAL A 155 0.10 9.67 -5.76
C VAL A 155 0.21 8.20 -5.35
N PHE A 156 -0.48 7.78 -4.29
CA PHE A 156 -0.52 6.38 -3.88
C PHE A 156 -1.08 5.47 -4.97
N VAL A 157 -2.24 5.81 -5.55
CA VAL A 157 -2.89 5.03 -6.63
C VAL A 157 -1.95 4.89 -7.83
N LEU A 158 -1.26 5.95 -8.24
CA LEU A 158 -0.35 5.92 -9.38
C LEU A 158 0.89 5.05 -9.10
N LEU A 159 1.48 5.17 -7.91
CA LEU A 159 2.63 4.35 -7.52
C LEU A 159 2.24 2.87 -7.34
N GLY A 160 1.05 2.60 -6.81
CA GLY A 160 0.49 1.24 -6.70
C GLY A 160 0.19 0.64 -8.07
N LEU A 161 -0.41 1.40 -8.99
CA LEU A 161 -0.63 0.95 -10.36
C LEU A 161 0.70 0.66 -11.07
N LEU A 162 1.69 1.54 -10.93
CA LEU A 162 3.04 1.32 -11.46
C LEU A 162 3.64 0.03 -10.93
N SER A 163 3.60 -0.20 -9.61
CA SER A 163 4.16 -1.41 -9.02
C SER A 163 3.44 -2.66 -9.52
N THR A 164 2.11 -2.66 -9.58
CA THR A 164 1.34 -3.81 -10.08
C THR A 164 1.60 -4.10 -11.55
N VAL A 165 1.85 -3.08 -12.39
CA VAL A 165 2.29 -3.28 -13.78
C VAL A 165 3.68 -3.94 -13.84
N VAL A 166 4.63 -3.50 -13.02
CA VAL A 166 5.96 -4.12 -12.92
C VAL A 166 5.83 -5.59 -12.50
N PHE A 167 5.01 -5.89 -11.50
CA PHE A 167 4.76 -7.27 -11.05
C PHE A 167 4.04 -8.10 -12.11
N ALA A 168 3.07 -7.55 -12.84
CA ALA A 168 2.31 -8.27 -13.84
C ALA A 168 3.15 -8.65 -15.07
N VAL A 169 3.97 -7.72 -15.58
CA VAL A 169 4.87 -7.98 -16.70
C VAL A 169 6.06 -8.84 -16.26
N GLY A 170 6.52 -8.63 -15.02
CA GLY A 170 7.65 -9.33 -14.44
C GLY A 170 7.34 -10.72 -13.90
N ALA A 171 6.08 -11.11 -13.69
CA ALA A 171 5.68 -12.26 -12.86
C ALA A 171 6.49 -13.55 -13.12
N GLY A 172 6.72 -13.91 -14.39
CA GLY A 172 7.52 -15.09 -14.74
C GLY A 172 9.01 -14.97 -14.41
N ARG A 173 9.63 -13.80 -14.65
CA ARG A 173 11.06 -13.57 -14.37
C ARG A 173 11.32 -13.22 -12.91
N LEU A 174 10.47 -12.39 -12.34
CA LEU A 174 10.55 -11.90 -10.97
C LEU A 174 10.22 -13.00 -9.96
N GLY A 175 9.24 -13.86 -10.25
CA GLY A 175 8.97 -15.06 -9.46
C GLY A 175 10.18 -15.99 -9.39
N ASN A 176 10.81 -16.27 -10.54
CA ASN A 176 12.04 -17.07 -10.60
C ASN A 176 13.22 -16.38 -9.91
N PHE A 177 13.42 -15.07 -10.13
CA PHE A 177 14.51 -14.31 -9.50
C PHE A 177 14.40 -14.30 -7.98
N LEU A 178 13.21 -14.00 -7.43
CA LEU A 178 12.98 -13.96 -5.98
C LEU A 178 13.11 -15.35 -5.34
N ARG A 179 12.70 -16.41 -6.06
CA ARG A 179 12.93 -17.80 -5.65
C ARG A 179 14.42 -18.17 -5.64
N CYS A 180 15.19 -17.71 -6.61
CA CYS A 180 16.64 -17.95 -6.67
C CYS A 180 17.46 -17.07 -5.71
N HIS A 181 16.91 -15.93 -5.27
CA HIS A 181 17.61 -14.95 -4.43
C HIS A 181 16.84 -14.63 -3.14
N PRO A 182 16.70 -15.60 -2.21
CA PRO A 182 15.99 -15.38 -0.94
C PRO A 182 16.64 -14.29 -0.07
N ALA A 183 17.93 -14.00 -0.29
CA ALA A 183 18.63 -12.90 0.36
C ALA A 183 18.05 -11.51 -0.01
N VAL A 184 17.58 -11.33 -1.25
CA VAL A 184 16.97 -10.07 -1.71
C VAL A 184 15.64 -9.85 -1.00
N VAL A 185 14.79 -10.88 -0.95
CA VAL A 185 13.51 -10.84 -0.21
C VAL A 185 13.76 -10.52 1.27
N LYS A 186 14.75 -11.16 1.89
CA LYS A 186 15.12 -10.95 3.29
C LYS A 186 15.60 -9.53 3.57
N TRP A 187 16.47 -8.97 2.72
CA TRP A 187 16.98 -7.60 2.91
C TRP A 187 15.92 -6.55 2.60
N GLN A 188 15.09 -6.77 1.60
CA GLN A 188 13.94 -5.90 1.31
C GLN A 188 12.99 -5.82 2.50
N GLY A 189 12.62 -6.97 3.07
CA GLY A 189 11.78 -7.04 4.28
C GLY A 189 12.40 -6.30 5.47
N LYS A 190 13.73 -6.41 5.66
CA LYS A 190 14.46 -5.66 6.69
C LYS A 190 14.41 -4.15 6.47
N VAL A 191 14.77 -3.66 5.28
CA VAL A 191 14.82 -2.22 4.98
C VAL A 191 13.45 -1.59 5.16
N VAL A 192 12.42 -2.17 4.55
CA VAL A 192 11.09 -1.58 4.65
C VAL A 192 10.51 -1.76 6.05
N GLY A 193 10.82 -2.87 6.71
CA GLY A 193 10.46 -3.10 8.10
C GLY A 193 11.01 -2.01 9.03
N THR A 194 12.29 -1.67 8.87
CA THR A 194 12.93 -0.57 9.60
C THR A 194 12.27 0.78 9.29
N ILE A 195 11.97 1.07 8.02
CA ILE A 195 11.30 2.32 7.63
C ILE A 195 9.92 2.43 8.31
N TYR A 196 9.11 1.36 8.30
CA TYR A 196 7.81 1.38 8.96
C TYR A 196 7.89 1.50 10.48
N CYS A 197 8.80 0.78 11.12
CA CYS A 197 9.02 0.91 12.56
C CYS A 197 9.47 2.33 12.90
N ALA A 198 10.40 2.90 12.13
CA ALA A 198 10.86 4.28 12.34
C ALA A 198 9.74 5.30 12.16
N VAL A 199 8.92 5.16 11.12
CA VAL A 199 7.78 6.07 10.91
C VAL A 199 6.70 5.86 11.97
N GLY A 200 6.43 4.61 12.39
CA GLY A 200 5.47 4.30 13.45
C GLY A 200 5.90 4.85 14.82
N VAL A 201 7.18 4.74 15.17
CA VAL A 201 7.75 5.35 16.38
C VAL A 201 7.70 6.87 16.28
N ARG A 202 8.15 7.46 15.17
CA ARG A 202 8.07 8.90 14.94
C ARG A 202 6.63 9.40 15.06
N LEU A 203 5.67 8.63 14.55
CA LEU A 203 4.24 8.94 14.63
C LEU A 203 3.73 8.92 16.08
N ALA A 204 4.11 7.90 16.86
CA ALA A 204 3.74 7.84 18.28
C ALA A 204 4.29 9.02 19.07
N LEU A 205 5.54 9.42 18.78
CA LEU A 205 6.25 10.52 19.44
C LEU A 205 5.90 11.91 18.91
N HIS A 206 5.19 12.01 17.80
CA HIS A 206 4.79 13.31 17.24
C HIS A 206 3.71 13.92 18.14
N GLU A 207 4.06 14.94 18.90
CA GLU A 207 3.10 15.81 19.56
C GLU A 207 2.39 16.68 18.52
N ARG A 208 1.11 16.93 18.74
CA ARG A 208 0.23 17.58 17.75
C ARG A 208 0.64 19.02 17.50
#